data_AF-A0A8I0CN86-F1
#
_entry.id   AF-A0A8I0CN86-F1
#
_cell.length_a   1.000
_cell.length_b   1.000
_cell.length_c   1.000
_cell.angle_alpha   90.00
_cell.angle_beta   90.00
_cell.angle_gamma   90.00
#
_symmetry.space_group_name_H-M   'P 1'
#
loop_
_entity.id
_entity.type
_entity.pdbx_description
1 polymer ?
#
loop_
_entity_poly.entity_id
_entity_poly.type
_entity_poly.pdbx_seq_one_letter_code
_entity_poly.pdbx_strand_id
1 'polypeptide(L)'
;MAETPSDNSRRRDQALSALQKELKARERREKARPLGVVVATLVVIVVLVGGVIYLTTRDGGDSATEASDAAATSTTDPAEDTKAAAMPKAPLTPYGKTVTCDYTNTGDAAKQVSLPNGKDVPTSGTVKVTFDTSQGQIPMTLDRSTSPCTVNAIEHLVKAGYYNDTVCHRIVESDALKILQCGDPTAKGSGGPGFSFADEFPTNGVKPEDAEKPVTYARGTLAMANSGKDTNGSQLFMVSGDSTLPPKYNVFGTIADKGLQTLDTINDQNKDNAAAKGQGGKPTQEVRITKATADA
;
A
#
# COMPACT_ATOMS: atom_id res chain seq x y z
N MET A 1 47.75 -27.89 -33.06
CA MET A 1 48.20 -27.57 -31.69
C MET A 1 47.01 -26.95 -30.99
N ALA A 2 46.41 -27.64 -30.01
CA ALA A 2 45.21 -27.16 -29.32
C ALA A 2 45.63 -26.25 -28.15
N GLU A 3 45.11 -25.03 -28.15
CA GLU A 3 45.41 -23.98 -27.17
C GLU A 3 44.81 -24.32 -25.80
N THR A 4 45.63 -24.29 -24.74
CA THR A 4 45.20 -24.68 -23.39
C THR A 4 44.50 -23.50 -22.72
N PRO A 5 43.23 -23.60 -22.27
CA PRO A 5 42.51 -22.47 -21.70
C PRO A 5 43.09 -22.02 -20.36
N SER A 6 43.34 -20.71 -20.22
CA SER A 6 43.87 -20.05 -19.01
C SER A 6 42.99 -20.24 -17.77
N ASP A 7 43.58 -20.20 -16.57
CA ASP A 7 42.89 -20.37 -15.27
C ASP A 7 41.69 -19.41 -15.10
N ASN A 8 41.78 -18.19 -15.61
CA ASN A 8 40.73 -17.19 -15.45
C ASN A 8 39.47 -17.48 -16.31
N SER A 9 39.64 -18.06 -17.51
CA SER A 9 38.49 -18.47 -18.34
C SER A 9 37.76 -19.66 -17.73
N ARG A 10 38.50 -20.60 -17.13
CA ARG A 10 37.91 -21.74 -16.41
C ARG A 10 37.08 -21.29 -15.20
N ARG A 11 37.55 -20.30 -14.42
CA ARG A 11 36.79 -19.73 -13.29
C ARG A 11 35.53 -19.02 -13.75
N ARG A 12 35.59 -18.26 -14.85
CA ARG A 12 34.42 -17.60 -15.43
C ARG A 12 33.38 -18.61 -15.91
N ASP A 13 33.80 -19.65 -16.60
CA ASP A 13 32.89 -20.69 -17.11
C ASP A 13 32.28 -21.50 -15.96
N GLN A 14 33.05 -21.76 -14.89
CA GLN A 14 32.52 -22.35 -13.67
C GLN A 14 31.46 -21.46 -13.01
N ALA A 15 31.72 -20.15 -12.88
CA ALA A 15 30.76 -19.20 -12.32
C ALA A 15 29.47 -19.09 -13.16
N LEU A 16 29.59 -19.05 -14.49
CA LEU A 16 28.43 -19.06 -15.39
C LEU A 16 27.64 -20.36 -15.29
N SER A 17 28.32 -21.51 -15.21
CA SER A 17 27.67 -22.80 -15.05
C SER A 17 26.94 -22.91 -13.70
N ALA A 18 27.47 -22.30 -12.64
CA ALA A 18 26.84 -22.24 -11.32
C ALA A 18 25.59 -21.36 -11.34
N LEU A 19 25.68 -20.18 -11.95
CA LEU A 19 24.55 -19.26 -12.12
C LEU A 19 23.42 -19.91 -12.94
N GLN A 20 23.75 -20.58 -14.04
CA GLN A 20 22.77 -21.30 -14.86
C GLN A 20 22.09 -22.45 -14.12
N LYS A 21 22.83 -23.16 -13.25
CA LYS A 21 22.25 -24.19 -12.37
C LYS A 21 21.30 -23.57 -11.35
N GLU A 22 21.65 -22.41 -10.78
CA GLU A 22 20.81 -21.72 -9.81
C GLU A 22 19.50 -21.22 -10.45
N LEU A 23 19.57 -20.60 -11.64
CA LEU A 23 18.39 -20.16 -12.38
C LEU A 23 17.46 -21.33 -12.74
N LYS A 24 18.03 -22.45 -13.22
CA LYS A 24 17.25 -23.67 -13.50
C LYS A 24 16.64 -24.28 -12.23
N ALA A 25 17.32 -24.18 -11.08
CA ALA A 25 16.79 -24.64 -9.80
C ALA A 25 15.64 -23.73 -9.31
N ARG A 26 15.73 -22.41 -9.51
CA ARG A 26 14.64 -21.47 -9.22
C ARG A 26 13.42 -21.71 -10.12
N GLU A 27 13.63 -21.87 -11.43
CA GLU A 27 12.56 -22.19 -12.38
C GLU A 27 11.89 -23.54 -12.05
N ARG A 28 12.67 -24.55 -11.62
CA ARG A 28 12.12 -25.82 -11.12
C ARG A 28 11.35 -25.64 -9.81
N ARG A 29 11.80 -24.81 -8.87
CA ARG A 29 11.05 -24.51 -7.64
C ARG A 29 9.74 -23.78 -7.95
N GLU A 30 9.73 -22.92 -8.96
CA GLU A 30 8.54 -22.21 -9.41
C GLU A 30 7.55 -23.16 -10.11
N LYS A 31 8.04 -24.07 -10.96
CA LYS A 31 7.24 -25.12 -11.62
C LYS A 31 6.83 -26.27 -10.70
N ALA A 32 7.58 -26.52 -9.62
CA ALA A 32 7.29 -27.54 -8.61
C ALA A 32 6.46 -26.99 -7.43
N ARG A 33 6.10 -25.70 -7.44
CA ARG A 33 5.00 -25.22 -6.58
C ARG A 33 3.74 -25.97 -7.00
N PRO A 34 3.06 -26.69 -6.10
CA PRO A 34 1.89 -27.44 -6.47
C PRO A 34 0.83 -26.47 -7.01
N LEU A 35 0.30 -26.75 -8.20
CA LEU A 35 -0.81 -26.05 -8.85
C LEU A 35 -2.14 -26.19 -8.06
N GLY A 36 -2.09 -26.43 -6.75
CA GLY A 36 -3.22 -26.78 -5.90
C GLY A 36 -4.14 -25.61 -5.53
N VAL A 37 -3.72 -24.36 -5.76
CA VAL A 37 -4.56 -23.18 -5.45
C VAL A 37 -5.36 -22.70 -6.69
N VAL A 38 -4.98 -23.10 -7.90
CA VAL A 38 -5.68 -22.67 -9.14
C VAL A 38 -6.61 -23.76 -9.70
N VAL A 39 -6.43 -25.03 -9.32
CA VAL A 39 -7.29 -26.14 -9.78
C VAL A 39 -8.49 -26.39 -8.84
N ALA A 40 -8.41 -25.98 -7.57
CA ALA A 40 -9.52 -26.16 -6.61
C ALA A 40 -10.77 -25.34 -6.98
N THR A 41 -10.61 -24.18 -7.61
CA THR A 41 -11.74 -23.32 -8.01
C THR A 41 -12.42 -23.78 -9.29
N LEU A 42 -11.68 -24.35 -10.25
CA LEU A 42 -12.26 -24.83 -11.50
C LEU A 42 -13.00 -26.16 -11.35
N VAL A 43 -12.53 -27.06 -10.49
CA VAL A 43 -13.25 -28.33 -10.22
C VAL A 43 -14.55 -28.08 -9.47
N VAL A 44 -14.58 -27.11 -8.55
CA VAL A 44 -15.81 -26.72 -7.84
C VAL A 44 -16.83 -26.10 -8.80
N ILE A 45 -16.41 -25.26 -9.76
CA ILE A 45 -17.33 -24.65 -10.74
C ILE A 45 -17.86 -25.69 -11.74
N VAL A 46 -17.03 -26.64 -12.22
CA VAL A 46 -17.49 -27.67 -13.16
C VAL A 46 -18.39 -28.71 -12.49
N VAL A 47 -18.18 -29.03 -11.21
CA VAL A 47 -19.08 -29.91 -10.44
C VAL A 47 -20.41 -29.21 -10.11
N LEU A 48 -20.39 -27.90 -9.81
CA LEU A 48 -21.61 -27.14 -9.54
C LEU A 48 -22.44 -26.90 -10.82
N VAL A 49 -21.81 -26.53 -11.93
CA VAL A 49 -22.53 -26.28 -13.19
C VAL A 49 -22.95 -27.60 -13.87
N GLY A 50 -22.10 -28.63 -13.84
CA GLY A 50 -22.44 -29.97 -14.36
C GLY A 50 -23.49 -30.70 -13.51
N GLY A 51 -23.47 -30.52 -12.19
CA GLY A 51 -24.44 -31.10 -11.26
C GLY A 51 -25.83 -30.48 -11.37
N VAL A 52 -25.93 -29.16 -11.55
CA VAL A 52 -27.20 -28.45 -11.76
C VAL A 52 -27.84 -28.83 -13.11
N ILE A 53 -27.05 -28.98 -14.18
CA ILE A 53 -27.57 -29.40 -15.49
C ILE A 53 -28.00 -30.88 -15.48
N TYR A 54 -27.24 -31.77 -14.83
CA TYR A 54 -27.61 -33.20 -14.72
C TYR A 54 -28.87 -33.43 -13.87
N LEU A 55 -29.09 -32.64 -12.81
CA LEU A 55 -30.26 -32.78 -11.92
C LEU A 55 -31.53 -32.11 -12.46
N THR A 56 -31.42 -31.11 -13.34
CA THR A 56 -32.60 -30.43 -13.91
C THR A 56 -33.16 -31.11 -15.17
N THR A 57 -32.40 -31.98 -15.84
CA THR A 57 -32.85 -32.69 -17.05
C THR A 57 -33.43 -34.08 -16.79
N ARG A 58 -33.49 -34.54 -15.54
CA ARG A 58 -33.96 -35.89 -15.21
C ARG A 58 -35.04 -35.85 -14.12
N ASP A 59 -36.27 -35.88 -14.61
CA ASP A 59 -37.49 -36.24 -13.91
C ASP A 59 -38.04 -35.27 -12.85
N GLY A 60 -39.19 -34.69 -13.20
CA GLY A 60 -40.21 -34.34 -12.23
C GLY A 60 -40.90 -35.60 -11.69
N GLY A 61 -41.23 -35.60 -10.41
CA GLY A 61 -42.02 -36.68 -9.81
C GLY A 61 -41.93 -36.73 -8.28
N ASP A 62 -42.79 -35.96 -7.64
CA ASP A 62 -43.24 -35.91 -6.24
C ASP A 62 -42.93 -37.09 -5.26
N SER A 63 -42.43 -36.73 -4.07
CA SER A 63 -43.01 -37.01 -2.72
C SER A 63 -42.00 -37.39 -1.62
N ALA A 64 -41.83 -36.42 -0.70
CA ALA A 64 -41.68 -36.49 0.77
C ALA A 64 -40.67 -37.46 1.44
N THR A 65 -39.80 -36.94 2.33
CA THR A 65 -40.07 -36.79 3.78
C THR A 65 -38.84 -36.23 4.54
N GLU A 66 -39.09 -35.19 5.33
CA GLU A 66 -38.39 -34.63 6.51
C GLU A 66 -36.86 -34.40 6.54
N ALA A 67 -36.48 -33.11 6.60
CA ALA A 67 -35.81 -32.55 7.78
C ALA A 67 -35.92 -31.01 7.76
N SER A 68 -36.33 -30.47 8.90
CA SER A 68 -36.39 -29.06 9.30
C SER A 68 -35.41 -28.11 8.61
N ASP A 69 -35.92 -27.10 7.92
CA ASP A 69 -35.21 -25.83 7.79
C ASP A 69 -36.19 -24.67 7.98
N ALA A 70 -35.92 -23.90 9.05
CA ALA A 70 -36.67 -22.71 9.37
C ALA A 70 -36.38 -21.66 8.30
N ALA A 71 -37.44 -21.23 7.62
CA ALA A 71 -37.40 -20.09 6.73
C ALA A 71 -36.87 -18.85 7.47
N ALA A 72 -35.62 -18.49 7.22
CA ALA A 72 -35.14 -17.14 7.44
C ALA A 72 -35.27 -16.38 6.12
N THR A 73 -36.30 -15.56 6.07
CA THR A 73 -36.59 -14.56 5.05
C THR A 73 -35.37 -13.68 4.82
N SER A 74 -34.66 -13.85 3.71
CA SER A 74 -33.68 -12.86 3.26
C SER A 74 -34.45 -11.71 2.62
N THR A 75 -34.87 -10.77 3.46
CA THR A 75 -35.26 -9.43 3.04
C THR A 75 -34.11 -8.84 2.24
N THR A 76 -34.40 -8.48 1.00
CA THR A 76 -33.61 -7.56 0.20
C THR A 76 -33.73 -6.19 0.86
N ASP A 77 -32.81 -5.90 1.79
CA ASP A 77 -32.64 -4.54 2.28
C ASP A 77 -32.02 -3.68 1.17
N PRO A 78 -32.54 -2.47 0.90
CA PRO A 78 -31.85 -1.50 0.07
C PRO A 78 -30.48 -1.22 0.67
N ALA A 79 -29.44 -1.14 -0.16
CA ALA A 79 -28.15 -0.63 0.25
C ALA A 79 -28.34 0.76 0.89
N GLU A 80 -28.25 0.83 2.22
CA GLU A 80 -28.11 2.10 2.92
C GLU A 80 -26.84 2.77 2.40
N ASP A 81 -26.99 3.99 1.89
CA ASP A 81 -25.95 5.00 1.76
C ASP A 81 -25.35 5.27 3.15
N THR A 82 -24.55 4.34 3.65
CA THR A 82 -23.89 4.47 4.95
C THR A 82 -22.64 5.31 4.70
N LYS A 83 -22.81 6.63 4.76
CA LYS A 83 -21.70 7.58 4.77
C LYS A 83 -20.64 7.11 5.77
N ALA A 84 -19.40 6.96 5.31
CA ALA A 84 -18.29 6.52 6.16
C ALA A 84 -18.18 7.37 7.43
N ALA A 85 -17.82 6.73 8.54
CA ALA A 85 -17.64 7.43 9.80
C ALA A 85 -16.54 8.51 9.68
N ALA A 86 -16.61 9.55 10.51
CA ALA A 86 -15.50 10.49 10.61
C ALA A 86 -14.26 9.78 11.16
N MET A 87 -13.08 10.17 10.67
CA MET A 87 -11.81 9.77 11.29
C MET A 87 -11.85 10.08 12.80
N PRO A 88 -11.32 9.20 13.67
CA PRO A 88 -11.06 9.58 15.06
C PRO A 88 -10.20 10.85 15.13
N LYS A 89 -10.22 11.57 16.25
CA LYS A 89 -9.47 12.84 16.38
C LYS A 89 -8.07 12.65 16.93
N ALA A 90 -7.82 11.56 17.65
CA ALA A 90 -6.57 11.27 18.33
C ALA A 90 -6.47 9.77 18.66
N PRO A 91 -5.28 9.28 19.02
CA PRO A 91 -5.11 7.97 19.65
C PRO A 91 -5.97 7.84 20.92
N LEU A 92 -6.44 6.61 21.22
CA LEU A 92 -7.19 6.30 22.44
C LEU A 92 -6.34 6.49 23.70
N THR A 93 -5.05 6.20 23.60
CA THR A 93 -4.07 6.41 24.67
C THR A 93 -3.09 7.48 24.23
N PRO A 94 -3.02 8.64 24.92
CA PRO A 94 -2.04 9.66 24.61
C PRO A 94 -0.61 9.14 24.77
N TYR A 95 0.27 9.58 23.88
CA TYR A 95 1.70 9.30 24.02
C TYR A 95 2.31 10.00 25.23
N GLY A 96 3.39 9.43 25.78
CA GLY A 96 4.28 10.14 26.70
C GLY A 96 5.02 11.28 25.99
N LYS A 97 6.02 11.90 26.64
CA LYS A 97 6.83 12.97 26.01
C LYS A 97 7.67 12.47 24.84
N THR A 98 8.11 11.23 24.93
CA THR A 98 8.90 10.54 23.90
C THR A 98 8.39 9.10 23.76
N VAL A 99 8.71 8.48 22.63
CA VAL A 99 8.48 7.06 22.35
C VAL A 99 9.75 6.40 21.84
N THR A 100 9.80 5.08 21.96
CA THR A 100 10.76 4.25 21.24
C THR A 100 10.10 3.69 19.99
N CYS A 101 10.72 3.92 18.84
CA CYS A 101 10.26 3.45 17.54
C CYS A 101 11.15 2.31 17.04
N ASP A 102 10.55 1.15 16.80
CA ASP A 102 11.27 -0.01 16.28
C ASP A 102 11.25 -0.03 14.74
N TYR A 103 12.39 0.29 14.14
CA TYR A 103 12.60 0.17 12.69
C TYR A 103 13.29 -1.16 12.37
N THR A 104 12.51 -2.11 11.85
CA THR A 104 12.99 -3.46 11.54
C THR A 104 13.64 -3.49 10.17
N ASN A 105 14.92 -3.89 10.09
CA ASN A 105 15.61 -4.05 8.81
C ASN A 105 15.01 -5.23 8.01
N THR A 106 14.66 -5.00 6.75
CA THR A 106 14.10 -6.00 5.84
C THR A 106 15.05 -6.38 4.70
N GLY A 107 16.21 -5.74 4.56
CA GLY A 107 17.29 -6.11 3.63
C GLY A 107 17.08 -5.73 2.15
N ASP A 108 15.83 -5.55 1.71
CA ASP A 108 15.48 -5.32 0.29
C ASP A 108 15.24 -3.83 -0.03
N ALA A 109 16.24 -2.97 0.24
CA ALA A 109 16.12 -1.54 -0.03
C ALA A 109 16.14 -1.22 -1.54
N ALA A 110 15.10 -0.57 -2.04
CA ALA A 110 15.03 -0.05 -3.41
C ALA A 110 16.03 1.09 -3.65
N LYS A 111 16.31 1.88 -2.61
CA LYS A 111 17.34 2.92 -2.56
C LYS A 111 17.97 2.84 -1.18
N GLN A 112 19.30 2.86 -1.12
CA GLN A 112 20.02 2.69 0.14
C GLN A 112 19.82 3.90 1.06
N VAL A 113 19.51 3.63 2.32
CA VAL A 113 19.38 4.62 3.39
C VAL A 113 19.60 3.91 4.73
N SER A 114 20.15 4.61 5.72
CA SER A 114 20.32 4.05 7.06
C SER A 114 18.98 3.95 7.79
N LEU A 115 18.94 3.14 8.86
CA LEU A 115 17.82 3.14 9.79
C LEU A 115 17.72 4.50 10.50
N PRO A 116 16.51 5.04 10.71
CA PRO A 116 16.32 6.20 11.57
C PRO A 116 16.70 5.87 13.03
N ASN A 117 17.09 6.89 13.80
CA ASN A 117 17.20 6.73 15.24
C ASN A 117 15.78 6.60 15.84
N GLY A 118 15.51 5.49 16.50
CA GLY A 118 14.23 5.19 17.13
C GLY A 118 14.16 5.52 18.63
N LYS A 119 15.24 5.97 19.26
CA LYS A 119 15.25 6.26 20.70
C LYS A 119 14.82 7.70 20.96
N ASP A 120 14.04 7.89 22.03
CA ASP A 120 13.62 9.21 22.54
C ASP A 120 12.96 10.09 21.46
N VAL A 121 12.17 9.48 20.58
CA VAL A 121 11.49 10.21 19.49
C VAL A 121 10.41 11.11 20.10
N PRO A 122 10.42 12.43 19.83
CA PRO A 122 9.44 13.35 20.40
C PRO A 122 8.04 13.08 19.83
N THR A 123 7.03 13.22 20.68
CA THR A 123 5.61 12.96 20.38
C THR A 123 4.80 14.24 20.20
N SER A 124 5.47 15.40 20.14
CA SER A 124 4.83 16.70 20.01
C SER A 124 5.61 17.58 19.06
N GLY A 125 4.93 18.56 18.48
CA GLY A 125 5.50 19.46 17.49
C GLY A 125 5.30 18.94 16.07
N THR A 126 5.63 19.79 15.12
CA THR A 126 5.41 19.54 13.69
C THR A 126 6.72 19.62 12.92
N VAL A 127 6.76 18.97 11.76
CA VAL A 127 7.87 19.08 10.81
C VAL A 127 7.29 19.55 9.48
N LYS A 128 7.86 20.61 8.90
CA LYS A 128 7.45 21.07 7.58
C LYS A 128 8.22 20.28 6.53
N VAL A 129 7.52 19.68 5.58
CA VAL A 129 8.12 18.97 4.46
C VAL A 129 7.58 19.56 3.17
N THR A 130 8.45 19.80 2.19
CA THR A 130 8.03 20.21 0.85
C THR A 130 8.57 19.24 -0.18
N PHE A 131 7.67 18.71 -1.02
CA PHE A 131 8.05 18.05 -2.27
C PHE A 131 8.02 19.07 -3.40
N ASP A 132 9.19 19.41 -3.93
CA ASP A 132 9.30 20.08 -5.22
C ASP A 132 9.06 19.03 -6.30
N THR A 133 7.98 19.19 -7.08
CA THR A 133 7.64 18.25 -8.14
C THR A 133 7.65 18.90 -9.53
N SER A 134 7.72 18.07 -10.57
CA SER A 134 7.55 18.49 -11.97
C SER A 134 6.21 19.18 -12.26
N GLN A 135 5.21 19.03 -11.38
CA GLN A 135 3.87 19.60 -11.52
C GLN A 135 3.60 20.76 -10.54
N GLY A 136 4.58 21.13 -9.72
CA GLY A 136 4.43 22.17 -8.69
C GLY A 136 4.90 21.72 -7.31
N GLN A 137 4.82 22.62 -6.32
CA GLN A 137 5.24 22.33 -4.95
C GLN A 137 4.09 21.76 -4.13
N ILE A 138 4.40 20.76 -3.32
CA ILE A 138 3.47 20.17 -2.36
C ILE A 138 4.04 20.38 -0.94
N PRO A 139 3.80 21.54 -0.32
CA PRO A 139 4.12 21.78 1.08
C PRO A 139 3.15 21.03 2.00
N MET A 140 3.70 20.40 3.03
CA MET A 140 3.02 19.53 3.99
C MET A 140 3.50 19.85 5.40
N THR A 141 2.64 19.60 6.38
CA THR A 141 2.96 19.68 7.81
C THR A 141 2.74 18.31 8.43
N LEU A 142 3.81 17.71 8.94
CA LEU A 142 3.77 16.43 9.64
C LEU A 142 3.53 16.65 11.13
N ASP A 143 2.71 15.82 11.76
CA ASP A 143 2.30 15.95 13.16
C ASP A 143 2.77 14.75 14.00
N ARG A 144 3.68 15.02 14.94
CA ARG A 144 4.25 13.99 15.82
C ARG A 144 3.24 13.50 16.86
N SER A 145 2.16 14.22 17.12
CA SER A 145 1.18 13.87 18.15
C SER A 145 0.27 12.71 17.77
N THR A 146 0.11 12.45 16.47
CA THR A 146 -0.70 11.34 15.98
C THR A 146 0.16 10.13 15.62
N SER A 147 1.31 10.35 14.97
CA SER A 147 2.15 9.29 14.41
C SER A 147 3.65 9.62 14.52
N PRO A 148 4.22 9.67 15.75
CA PRO A 148 5.60 10.10 16.00
C PRO A 148 6.66 9.28 15.27
N CYS A 149 6.50 7.95 15.19
CA CYS A 149 7.46 7.09 14.50
C CYS A 149 7.40 7.28 12.99
N THR A 150 6.19 7.48 12.45
CA THR A 150 5.99 7.80 11.04
C THR A 150 6.66 9.13 10.69
N VAL A 151 6.42 10.20 11.47
CA VAL A 151 7.05 11.50 11.23
C VAL A 151 8.57 11.41 11.29
N ASN A 152 9.12 10.70 12.27
CA ASN A 152 10.57 10.51 12.42
C ASN A 152 11.17 9.75 11.22
N ALA A 153 10.51 8.69 10.74
CA ALA A 153 10.94 7.94 9.57
C ALA A 153 10.94 8.82 8.31
N ILE A 154 9.84 9.54 8.06
CA ILE A 154 9.72 10.40 6.86
C ILE A 154 10.73 11.55 6.89
N GLU A 155 10.91 12.21 8.04
CA GLU A 155 11.90 13.27 8.20
C GLU A 155 13.32 12.75 7.91
N HIS A 156 13.68 11.57 8.43
CA HIS A 156 14.96 10.92 8.16
C HIS A 156 15.15 10.63 6.66
N LEU A 157 14.14 10.04 6.02
CA LEU A 157 14.17 9.73 4.58
C LEU A 157 14.31 11.00 3.72
N VAL A 158 13.60 12.08 4.07
CA VAL A 158 13.72 13.37 3.39
C VAL A 158 15.12 13.96 3.55
N LYS A 159 15.65 13.99 4.78
CA LYS A 159 17.01 14.49 5.07
C LYS A 159 18.10 13.68 4.37
N ALA A 160 17.88 12.38 4.17
CA ALA A 160 18.75 11.51 3.40
C ALA A 160 18.60 11.66 1.87
N GLY A 161 17.70 12.52 1.38
CA GLY A 161 17.42 12.68 -0.04
C GLY A 161 16.77 11.46 -0.69
N TYR A 162 16.10 10.61 0.09
CA TYR A 162 15.51 9.35 -0.37
C TYR A 162 14.45 9.58 -1.46
N TYR A 163 13.61 10.60 -1.29
CA TYR A 163 12.55 10.95 -2.23
C TYR A 163 13.01 11.70 -3.48
N ASN A 164 14.27 12.18 -3.51
CA ASN A 164 14.79 12.91 -4.67
C ASN A 164 14.84 12.02 -5.91
N ASP A 165 14.42 12.59 -7.04
CA ASP A 165 14.30 11.98 -8.36
C ASP A 165 13.41 10.72 -8.41
N THR A 166 12.47 10.60 -7.49
CA THR A 166 11.45 9.54 -7.49
C THR A 166 10.17 10.02 -8.18
N VAL A 167 9.35 9.08 -8.68
CA VAL A 167 8.07 9.41 -9.33
C VAL A 167 6.90 8.89 -8.52
N CYS A 168 5.81 9.64 -8.52
CA CYS A 168 4.53 9.16 -8.03
C CYS A 168 3.98 8.16 -9.04
N HIS A 169 3.86 6.91 -8.62
CA HIS A 169 3.63 5.78 -9.51
C HIS A 169 2.15 5.40 -9.61
N ARG A 170 1.30 5.96 -8.73
CA ARG A 170 -0.12 5.62 -8.67
C ARG A 170 -0.96 6.84 -8.35
N ILE A 171 -2.00 7.04 -9.15
CA ILE A 171 -3.11 7.96 -8.90
C ILE A 171 -4.42 7.17 -8.96
N VAL A 172 -5.37 7.54 -8.11
CA VAL A 172 -6.74 7.03 -8.13
C VAL A 172 -7.69 8.22 -8.17
N GLU A 173 -8.67 8.20 -9.07
CA GLU A 173 -9.71 9.23 -9.23
C GLU A 173 -11.08 8.56 -9.35
N SER A 174 -11.57 8.04 -8.23
CA SER A 174 -12.87 7.37 -8.08
C SER A 174 -13.73 8.05 -7.02
N ASP A 175 -15.01 7.69 -6.91
CA ASP A 175 -15.91 8.29 -5.91
C ASP A 175 -15.53 7.92 -4.47
N ALA A 176 -15.00 6.72 -4.26
CA ALA A 176 -14.62 6.22 -2.93
C ALA A 176 -13.15 6.52 -2.55
N LEU A 177 -12.27 6.74 -3.53
CA LEU A 177 -10.84 6.93 -3.32
C LEU A 177 -10.25 7.92 -4.33
N LYS A 178 -9.63 8.98 -3.81
CA LYS A 178 -8.95 10.05 -4.56
C LYS A 178 -7.60 10.34 -3.94
N ILE A 179 -6.54 9.79 -4.53
CA ILE A 179 -5.19 9.85 -3.96
C ILE A 179 -4.12 9.97 -5.03
N LEU A 180 -2.99 10.58 -4.64
CA LEU A 180 -1.71 10.48 -5.34
C LEU A 180 -0.69 9.77 -4.43
N GLN A 181 -0.19 8.62 -4.87
CA GLN A 181 0.75 7.77 -4.13
C GLN A 181 2.16 7.85 -4.71
N CYS A 182 3.13 8.07 -3.81
CA CYS A 182 4.55 8.29 -4.12
C CYS A 182 5.45 7.53 -3.14
N GLY A 183 6.76 7.69 -3.26
CA GLY A 183 7.72 7.18 -2.27
C GLY A 183 8.27 5.78 -2.52
N ASP A 184 8.03 5.22 -3.71
CA ASP A 184 8.73 4.03 -4.21
C ASP A 184 9.82 4.47 -5.22
N PRO A 185 11.12 4.34 -4.90
CA PRO A 185 12.20 4.66 -5.82
C PRO A 185 12.20 3.85 -7.12
N THR A 186 11.58 2.66 -7.12
CA THR A 186 11.47 1.81 -8.32
C THR A 186 10.27 2.15 -9.19
N ALA A 187 9.31 2.92 -8.66
CA ALA A 187 8.02 3.23 -9.29
C ALA A 187 7.16 2.01 -9.67
N LYS A 188 7.37 0.86 -9.00
CA LYS A 188 6.63 -0.39 -9.27
C LYS A 188 5.49 -0.63 -8.27
N GLY A 189 5.43 0.15 -7.18
CA GLY A 189 4.52 -0.02 -6.06
C GLY A 189 5.01 -1.01 -5.00
N SER A 190 6.14 -1.68 -5.22
CA SER A 190 6.66 -2.73 -4.33
C SER A 190 8.02 -2.39 -3.71
N GLY A 191 8.62 -1.26 -4.05
CA GLY A 191 9.90 -0.84 -3.45
C GLY A 191 9.71 -0.15 -2.11
N GLY A 192 10.81 -0.06 -1.35
CA GLY A 192 10.83 0.54 -0.02
C GLY A 192 12.25 0.82 0.49
N PRO A 193 12.40 1.30 1.73
CA PRO A 193 13.66 1.80 2.25
C PRO A 193 14.58 0.72 2.83
N GLY A 194 14.17 -0.56 2.77
CA GLY A 194 14.88 -1.67 3.41
C GLY A 194 14.63 -1.78 4.91
N PHE A 195 13.58 -1.12 5.41
CA PHE A 195 13.06 -1.32 6.75
C PHE A 195 11.55 -1.17 6.79
N SER A 196 10.93 -1.69 7.85
CA SER A 196 9.52 -1.50 8.17
C SER A 196 9.30 -1.03 9.61
N PHE A 197 8.13 -0.46 9.89
CA PHE A 197 7.72 -0.05 11.23
C PHE A 197 6.21 -0.17 11.46
N ALA A 198 5.83 -0.15 12.74
CA ALA A 198 4.48 -0.41 13.22
C ALA A 198 3.44 0.60 12.73
N ASP A 199 2.19 0.16 12.71
CA ASP A 199 1.04 1.05 12.52
C ASP A 199 0.86 1.96 13.75
N GLU A 200 0.43 3.20 13.52
CA GLU A 200 0.13 4.22 14.51
C GLU A 200 -1.32 4.68 14.32
N PHE A 201 -1.61 5.96 14.56
CA PHE A 201 -2.94 6.52 14.33
C PHE A 201 -3.34 6.42 12.85
N PRO A 202 -4.56 5.98 12.48
CA PRO A 202 -5.74 5.82 13.33
C PRO A 202 -5.94 4.43 13.95
N THR A 203 -5.07 3.46 13.69
CA THR A 203 -5.19 2.08 14.22
C THR A 203 -5.28 2.05 15.74
N ASN A 204 -4.56 2.94 16.42
CA ASN A 204 -4.62 3.12 17.88
C ASN A 204 -5.68 4.14 18.36
N GLY A 205 -6.43 4.74 17.45
CA GLY A 205 -7.52 5.71 17.70
C GLY A 205 -8.92 5.10 17.57
N VAL A 206 -9.01 3.85 17.12
CA VAL A 206 -10.27 3.09 16.98
C VAL A 206 -10.26 1.87 17.91
N LYS A 207 -11.45 1.40 18.27
CA LYS A 207 -11.58 0.16 19.04
C LYS A 207 -11.38 -1.06 18.13
N PRO A 208 -10.95 -2.22 18.67
CA PRO A 208 -10.77 -3.43 17.86
C PRO A 208 -12.00 -3.83 17.04
N GLU A 209 -13.21 -3.67 17.57
CA GLU A 209 -14.46 -3.95 16.85
C GLU A 209 -14.73 -3.03 15.66
N ASP A 210 -14.04 -1.89 15.59
CA ASP A 210 -14.18 -0.87 14.54
C ASP A 210 -13.01 -0.87 13.54
N ALA A 211 -12.02 -1.78 13.70
CA ALA A 211 -10.79 -1.79 12.91
C ALA A 211 -11.00 -2.00 11.39
N GLU A 212 -12.14 -2.58 11.00
CA GLU A 212 -12.53 -2.77 9.60
C GLU A 212 -13.56 -1.75 9.11
N LYS A 213 -14.15 -0.97 10.01
CA LYS A 213 -15.22 -0.02 9.64
C LYS A 213 -14.60 1.16 8.89
N PRO A 214 -15.04 1.44 7.65
CA PRO A 214 -14.44 2.52 6.87
C PRO A 214 -14.62 3.87 7.55
N VAL A 215 -13.55 4.67 7.51
CA VAL A 215 -13.52 6.06 7.95
C VAL A 215 -13.19 6.99 6.79
N THR A 216 -13.61 8.24 6.91
CA THR A 216 -13.28 9.27 5.93
C THR A 216 -11.88 9.81 6.21
N TYR A 217 -10.96 9.58 5.29
CA TYR A 217 -9.72 10.33 5.15
C TYR A 217 -10.06 11.59 4.36
N ALA A 218 -10.11 12.73 5.06
CA ALA A 218 -10.50 13.99 4.44
C ALA A 218 -9.44 14.44 3.42
N ARG A 219 -9.86 15.22 2.42
CA ARG A 219 -8.95 15.90 1.50
C ARG A 219 -7.86 16.65 2.26
N GLY A 220 -6.62 16.50 1.78
CA GLY A 220 -5.43 17.07 2.41
C GLY A 220 -4.82 16.22 3.50
N THR A 221 -5.39 15.06 3.84
CA THR A 221 -4.75 14.08 4.72
C THR A 221 -3.53 13.47 4.05
N LEU A 222 -2.45 13.31 4.82
CA LEU A 222 -1.26 12.56 4.43
C LEU A 222 -1.20 11.24 5.20
N ALA A 223 -1.06 10.13 4.48
CA ALA A 223 -1.06 8.80 5.10
C ALA A 223 -0.05 7.84 4.46
N MET A 224 0.39 6.85 5.25
CA MET A 224 1.33 5.83 4.78
C MET A 224 0.64 4.76 3.94
N ALA A 225 1.26 4.37 2.83
CA ALA A 225 0.90 3.13 2.16
C ALA A 225 1.63 1.96 2.85
N ASN A 226 0.97 0.80 2.91
CA ASN A 226 1.52 -0.42 3.49
C ASN A 226 1.03 -1.67 2.74
N SER A 227 1.65 -2.81 3.05
CA SER A 227 1.31 -4.13 2.50
C SER A 227 0.61 -5.00 3.55
N GLY A 228 -0.07 -4.37 4.50
CA GLY A 228 -0.65 -5.01 5.68
C GLY A 228 -0.07 -4.45 6.98
N LYS A 229 -0.52 -5.05 8.09
CA LYS A 229 -0.19 -4.59 9.44
C LYS A 229 1.32 -4.46 9.67
N ASP A 230 1.73 -3.33 10.25
CA ASP A 230 3.10 -3.04 10.68
C ASP A 230 4.16 -3.12 9.55
N THR A 231 3.76 -2.80 8.32
CA THR A 231 4.64 -2.87 7.13
C THR A 231 4.91 -1.49 6.51
N ASN A 232 4.76 -0.42 7.30
CA ASN A 232 5.02 0.95 6.84
C ASN A 232 6.50 1.08 6.44
N GLY A 233 6.74 1.73 5.31
CA GLY A 233 8.10 1.93 4.75
C GLY A 233 8.30 3.38 4.33
N SER A 234 8.47 3.60 3.03
CA SER A 234 8.68 4.94 2.45
C SER A 234 7.50 5.45 1.63
N GLN A 235 6.60 4.56 1.22
CA GLN A 235 5.48 4.92 0.36
C GLN A 235 4.39 5.64 1.16
N LEU A 236 3.91 6.74 0.60
CA LEU A 236 2.85 7.55 1.18
C LEU A 236 1.82 7.89 0.10
N PHE A 237 0.60 8.20 0.53
CA PHE A 237 -0.41 8.76 -0.33
C PHE A 237 -0.94 10.08 0.22
N MET A 238 -1.17 10.99 -0.71
CA MET A 238 -1.76 12.31 -0.50
C MET A 238 -3.22 12.24 -0.90
N VAL A 239 -4.12 12.52 0.03
CA VAL A 239 -5.56 12.46 -0.22
C VAL A 239 -6.01 13.72 -0.97
N SER A 240 -6.30 13.56 -2.26
CA SER A 240 -6.69 14.64 -3.17
C SER A 240 -8.21 14.88 -3.19
N GLY A 241 -8.99 14.03 -2.54
CA GLY A 241 -10.41 14.26 -2.27
C GLY A 241 -10.89 13.32 -1.17
N ASP A 242 -11.99 13.65 -0.49
CA ASP A 242 -12.51 12.82 0.60
C ASP A 242 -12.60 11.36 0.16
N SER A 243 -11.93 10.49 0.92
CA SER A 243 -11.69 9.10 0.58
C SER A 243 -12.11 8.21 1.73
N THR A 244 -12.75 7.09 1.41
CA THR A 244 -13.25 6.13 2.40
C THR A 244 -12.34 4.91 2.43
N LEU A 245 -11.65 4.70 3.55
CA LEU A 245 -10.73 3.58 3.75
C LEU A 245 -10.88 3.03 5.18
N PRO A 246 -10.57 1.74 5.42
CA PRO A 246 -10.38 1.26 6.78
C PRO A 246 -9.29 2.07 7.53
N PRO A 247 -9.38 2.21 8.86
CA PRO A 247 -8.44 2.96 9.69
C PRO A 247 -7.11 2.21 9.90
N LYS A 248 -6.44 1.83 8.80
CA LYS A 248 -5.23 0.98 8.77
C LYS A 248 -4.00 1.65 8.17
N TYR A 249 -4.09 2.93 7.82
CA TYR A 249 -3.03 3.67 7.15
C TYR A 249 -2.61 4.82 8.04
N ASN A 250 -1.35 4.84 8.46
CA ASN A 250 -0.88 5.83 9.43
C ASN A 250 -1.13 7.24 8.90
N VAL A 251 -1.96 8.03 9.57
CA VAL A 251 -2.18 9.44 9.30
C VAL A 251 -1.16 10.24 10.10
N PHE A 252 -0.33 11.01 9.41
CA PHE A 252 0.83 11.64 10.02
C PHE A 252 1.02 13.10 9.63
N GLY A 253 0.06 13.71 8.94
CA GLY A 253 0.14 15.11 8.58
C GLY A 253 -0.97 15.59 7.67
N THR A 254 -0.82 16.85 7.25
CA THR A 254 -1.73 17.54 6.35
C THR A 254 -0.98 18.26 5.24
N ILE A 255 -1.67 18.48 4.13
CA ILE A 255 -1.17 19.18 2.94
C ILE A 255 -1.69 20.62 2.99
N ALA A 256 -0.80 21.59 2.77
CA ALA A 256 -1.20 23.00 2.74
C ALA A 256 -1.92 23.35 1.44
N ASP A 257 -2.68 24.46 1.42
CA ASP A 257 -3.51 24.88 0.28
C ASP A 257 -2.76 24.92 -1.06
N LYS A 258 -1.51 25.38 -1.06
CA LYS A 258 -0.67 25.39 -2.27
C LYS A 258 -0.45 23.98 -2.82
N GLY A 259 -0.22 23.00 -1.93
CA GLY A 259 -0.08 21.60 -2.32
C GLY A 259 -1.39 21.02 -2.82
N LEU A 260 -2.51 21.40 -2.21
CA LEU A 260 -3.85 21.01 -2.67
C LEU A 260 -4.14 21.53 -4.09
N GLN A 261 -3.75 22.76 -4.42
CA GLN A 261 -3.88 23.30 -5.78
C GLN A 261 -3.04 22.52 -6.81
N THR A 262 -1.84 22.09 -6.43
CA THR A 262 -1.01 21.21 -7.26
C THR A 262 -1.69 19.84 -7.45
N LEU A 263 -2.28 19.27 -6.41
CA LEU A 263 -3.04 18.02 -6.54
C LEU A 263 -4.27 18.18 -7.44
N ASP A 264 -5.00 19.30 -7.36
CA ASP A 264 -6.13 19.58 -8.26
C ASP A 264 -5.69 19.59 -9.72
N THR A 265 -4.58 20.25 -10.01
CA THR A 265 -4.00 20.30 -11.36
C THR A 265 -3.65 18.89 -11.86
N ILE A 266 -3.05 18.06 -11.01
CA ILE A 266 -2.72 16.67 -11.33
C ILE A 266 -4.00 15.85 -11.57
N ASN A 267 -5.02 16.02 -10.73
CA ASN A 267 -6.30 15.32 -10.86
C ASN A 267 -7.02 15.69 -12.16
N ASP A 268 -7.07 16.99 -12.50
CA ASP A 268 -7.70 17.48 -13.74
C ASP A 268 -7.05 16.90 -14.99
N GLN A 269 -5.72 16.73 -14.99
CA GLN A 269 -4.98 16.05 -16.07
C GLN A 269 -5.28 14.54 -16.17
N ASN A 270 -5.88 13.94 -15.13
CA ASN A 270 -6.17 12.53 -15.02
C ASN A 270 -7.68 12.21 -15.03
N LYS A 271 -8.56 13.19 -15.24
CA LYS A 271 -10.02 12.99 -15.25
C LYS A 271 -10.48 11.90 -16.25
N ASP A 272 -9.81 11.86 -17.42
CA ASP A 272 -10.06 10.93 -18.52
C ASP A 272 -9.10 9.72 -18.51
N ASN A 273 -8.25 9.61 -17.48
CA ASN A 273 -7.33 8.49 -17.32
C ASN A 273 -8.11 7.25 -16.85
N ALA A 274 -8.42 6.35 -17.78
CA ALA A 274 -9.09 5.09 -17.46
C ALA A 274 -8.32 4.25 -16.41
N ALA A 275 -6.98 4.32 -16.40
CA ALA A 275 -6.15 3.61 -15.42
C ALA A 275 -6.24 4.23 -14.02
N ALA A 276 -6.60 5.51 -13.90
CA ALA A 276 -6.85 6.14 -12.59
C ALA A 276 -8.18 5.69 -11.97
N LYS A 277 -9.05 4.99 -12.72
CA LYS A 277 -10.31 4.46 -12.19
C LYS A 277 -10.07 3.14 -11.43
N GLY A 278 -10.97 2.82 -10.49
CA GLY A 278 -10.90 1.58 -9.71
C GLY A 278 -9.66 1.50 -8.81
N GLN A 279 -8.78 0.53 -9.05
CA GLN A 279 -7.57 0.30 -8.24
C GLN A 279 -6.47 1.34 -8.49
N GLY A 280 -6.61 2.22 -9.49
CA GLY A 280 -5.63 3.25 -9.83
C GLY A 280 -4.46 2.74 -10.66
N GLY A 281 -3.72 3.70 -11.20
CA GLY A 281 -2.68 3.46 -12.19
C GLY A 281 -1.74 4.63 -12.30
N LYS A 282 -0.84 4.60 -13.29
CA LYS A 282 0.14 5.67 -13.45
C LYS A 282 -0.53 6.99 -13.85
N PRO A 283 -0.06 8.13 -13.33
CA PRO A 283 -0.45 9.44 -13.84
C PRO A 283 -0.20 9.58 -15.35
N THR A 284 -1.06 10.31 -16.06
CA THR A 284 -0.92 10.60 -17.51
C THR A 284 0.33 11.43 -17.82
N GLN A 285 0.64 12.40 -16.96
CA GLN A 285 1.89 13.14 -16.95
C GLN A 285 2.74 12.71 -15.77
N GLU A 286 4.06 12.61 -15.97
CA GLU A 286 4.96 12.25 -14.89
C GLU A 286 4.92 13.29 -13.77
N VAL A 287 4.70 12.81 -12.54
CA VAL A 287 4.84 13.57 -11.31
C VAL A 287 6.12 13.11 -10.63
N ARG A 288 7.22 13.81 -10.90
CA ARG A 288 8.54 13.53 -10.34
C ARG A 288 8.79 14.44 -9.16
N ILE A 289 9.15 13.87 -8.01
CA ILE A 289 9.70 14.62 -6.88
C ILE A 289 11.16 14.91 -7.22
N THR A 290 11.43 16.11 -7.72
CA THR A 290 12.80 16.54 -8.05
C THR A 290 13.61 16.74 -6.78
N LYS A 291 12.97 17.22 -5.71
CA LYS A 291 13.61 17.41 -4.42
C LYS A 291 12.59 17.33 -3.29
N ALA A 292 12.99 16.69 -2.19
CA ALA A 292 12.28 16.78 -0.92
C ALA A 292 13.11 17.56 0.09
N THR A 293 12.47 18.43 0.86
CA THR A 293 13.10 19.23 1.93
C THR A 293 12.31 19.11 3.22
N ALA A 294 13.00 19.14 4.36
CA ALA A 294 12.40 19.09 5.68
C ALA A 294 13.01 20.17 6.57
N ASP A 295 12.14 21.00 7.15
CA ASP A 295 12.47 22.02 8.14
C ASP A 295 11.74 21.67 9.44
N ALA A 296 12.53 21.37 10.48
CA ALA A 296 12.03 21.04 11.82
C ALA A 296 12.06 22.27 12.74
#